data_AF-A0A0H2RC67-F1
#
_entry.id   AF-A0A0H2RC67-F1
#
_cell.length_a   1.000
_cell.length_b   1.000
_cell.length_c   1.000
_cell.angle_alpha   90.00
_cell.angle_beta   90.00
_cell.angle_gamma   90.00
#
_symmetry.space_group_name_H-M   'P 1'
#
loop_
_entity.id
_entity.type
_entity.pdbx_description
1 polymer ?
#
loop_
_entity_poly.entity_id
_entity_poly.type
_entity_poly.pdbx_seq_one_letter_code
_entity_poly.pdbx_strand_id
1 'polypeptide(L)'
;MSGDALQTASSSSVSGYSSRPTREDAEENDPTSTSLIAKPRRTLGSSMSKVGSGFRSIVTKTVPDRFLSPADIANEIRRVRKHHETTIFQRHREGSDGSPDADKETLKALCMRLLICCERSDLFGFRNVALYEFTMLGINDPHVRILFQQCVIEVNRTREHDDALFPEPPQFSDQHALWSDLLGGRVFEAADEKELNKYSALLKVSLSMGPGSSLKFRSTGYLGFAYLSHALLMDVKDRKLKFLMGLWEHLLKVLATDARHGGWEVLDASIRNILSSEKRMYDFLRPSHFVGDLAVYLIWNADKIPTLYRIFFSPLQVQYTPENKDQDQLNISYPPMEHWSIPVIVAYAVTVTYSLVSSPQSKEVRSLEDLRRYARRAQTGTTLADSVLCDEKWMTFYTVLHYAISCYHSNHGISLAEGIPRPVRDSLCILASWCAELRNQESNRALVHLISQLINVNRYFKEALVEDYDSTLPLILFRLPSKENREGCLQKYTCITLFENVPYLRRYRINGKYFITSRLQRWPPMSTKRLRYSSSGLYTVLVGR
;
A
#
# COMPACT_ATOMS: atom_id res chain seq x y z
N MET A 1 -46.92 41.46 16.87
CA MET A 1 -47.69 40.97 18.03
C MET A 1 -47.04 39.65 18.42
N SER A 2 -46.04 39.73 19.30
CA SER A 2 -46.12 39.30 20.72
C SER A 2 -46.13 37.78 20.83
N GLY A 3 -45.22 37.10 21.51
CA GLY A 3 -44.12 37.50 22.39
C GLY A 3 -43.59 36.25 23.13
N ASP A 4 -42.34 36.35 23.59
CA ASP A 4 -41.68 35.64 24.71
C ASP A 4 -41.34 34.13 24.59
N ALA A 5 -40.11 33.62 24.78
CA ALA A 5 -38.93 33.91 25.63
C ALA A 5 -38.88 33.17 26.99
N LEU A 6 -37.65 32.69 27.29
CA LEU A 6 -37.09 32.06 28.52
C LEU A 6 -37.38 30.57 28.79
N GLN A 7 -36.51 29.76 29.43
CA GLN A 7 -35.05 29.62 29.64
C GLN A 7 -34.87 28.54 30.75
N THR A 8 -33.62 28.06 30.93
CA THR A 8 -33.03 27.26 32.05
C THR A 8 -33.14 25.72 31.95
N ALA A 9 -32.06 24.95 31.72
CA ALA A 9 -30.85 24.61 32.51
C ALA A 9 -31.13 23.44 33.50
N SER A 10 -30.29 22.43 33.79
CA SER A 10 -28.82 22.30 33.83
C SER A 10 -28.34 20.82 33.87
N SER A 11 -27.09 20.62 33.42
CA SER A 11 -25.99 19.82 34.03
C SER A 11 -26.10 18.31 34.33
N SER A 12 -25.14 17.54 33.81
CA SER A 12 -24.16 16.83 34.67
C SER A 12 -22.88 16.48 33.92
N SER A 13 -21.77 16.74 34.60
CA SER A 13 -20.37 16.53 34.24
C SER A 13 -19.87 15.18 34.75
N VAL A 14 -19.07 14.46 33.98
CA VAL A 14 -18.12 13.48 34.54
C VAL A 14 -16.80 13.51 33.76
N SER A 15 -15.80 14.13 34.38
CA SER A 15 -14.37 13.89 34.16
C SER A 15 -13.92 12.65 34.93
N GLY A 16 -13.02 11.84 34.39
CA GLY A 16 -12.41 10.76 35.16
C GLY A 16 -11.27 10.06 34.43
N TYR A 17 -10.05 10.49 34.74
CA TYR A 17 -8.81 9.73 34.58
C TYR A 17 -8.91 8.39 35.33
N SER A 18 -8.35 7.32 34.77
CA SER A 18 -7.87 6.15 35.53
C SER A 18 -6.87 5.39 34.66
N SER A 19 -5.55 5.45 34.91
CA SER A 19 -4.80 4.90 36.04
C SER A 19 -4.84 3.38 36.13
N ARG A 20 -3.72 2.81 35.72
CA ARG A 20 -3.24 1.43 35.89
C ARG A 20 -3.28 0.99 37.36
N PRO A 21 -3.53 -0.31 37.65
CA PRO A 21 -2.98 -0.91 38.85
C PRO A 21 -2.27 -2.26 38.60
N THR A 22 -1.02 -2.32 39.04
CA THR A 22 -0.37 -3.37 39.87
C THR A 22 -1.19 -3.59 41.15
N ARG A 23 -1.24 -4.70 41.91
CA ARG A 23 -0.50 -5.96 42.09
C ARG A 23 -1.28 -6.79 43.16
N GLU A 24 -0.98 -8.09 43.27
CA GLU A 24 -1.00 -8.95 44.48
C GLU A 24 -2.30 -9.47 45.13
N ASP A 25 -2.39 -10.80 45.14
CA ASP A 25 -2.64 -11.75 46.25
C ASP A 25 -3.74 -11.47 47.30
N ALA A 26 -4.72 -12.38 47.38
CA ALA A 26 -4.90 -13.33 48.50
C ALA A 26 -6.36 -13.86 48.61
N GLU A 27 -6.44 -15.17 48.88
CA GLU A 27 -7.45 -15.90 49.68
C GLU A 27 -8.95 -15.80 49.32
N GLU A 28 -9.52 -16.89 48.79
CA GLU A 28 -10.19 -17.97 49.55
C GLU A 28 -11.65 -17.62 49.90
N ASN A 29 -12.59 -18.16 49.13
CA ASN A 29 -13.82 -18.78 49.62
C ASN A 29 -14.63 -19.41 48.48
N ASP A 30 -14.74 -20.73 48.55
CA ASP A 30 -15.68 -21.59 47.85
C ASP A 30 -17.11 -21.33 48.41
N PRO A 31 -18.18 -21.40 47.60
CA PRO A 31 -18.95 -22.64 47.68
C PRO A 31 -19.54 -23.11 46.35
N THR A 32 -19.29 -24.38 46.06
CA THR A 32 -20.29 -25.42 45.76
C THR A 32 -21.27 -25.06 44.63
N SER A 33 -20.96 -25.51 43.42
CA SER A 33 -21.97 -25.78 42.39
C SER A 33 -21.60 -27.00 41.58
N THR A 34 -22.18 -28.11 42.01
CA THR A 34 -22.28 -29.42 41.34
C THR A 34 -22.80 -29.24 39.91
N SER A 35 -21.93 -29.49 38.93
CA SER A 35 -22.29 -29.61 37.51
C SER A 35 -21.68 -30.89 36.96
N LEU A 36 -22.56 -31.75 36.47
CA LEU A 36 -22.33 -33.11 36.03
C LEU A 36 -21.37 -33.14 34.82
N ILE A 37 -20.18 -33.70 35.02
CA ILE A 37 -19.21 -34.03 33.97
C ILE A 37 -19.77 -35.21 33.17
N ALA A 38 -20.42 -34.90 32.04
CA ALA A 38 -20.65 -35.88 30.98
C ALA A 38 -19.32 -36.14 30.24
N LYS A 39 -18.76 -37.32 30.45
CA LYS A 39 -17.60 -37.83 29.71
C LYS A 39 -17.91 -37.82 28.20
N PRO A 40 -17.10 -37.20 27.33
CA PRO A 40 -17.23 -37.41 25.89
C PRO A 40 -16.70 -38.81 25.57
N ARG A 41 -17.64 -39.73 25.29
CA ARG A 41 -17.35 -41.04 24.71
C ARG A 41 -16.64 -40.82 23.37
N ARG A 42 -15.33 -41.04 23.32
CA ARG A 42 -14.55 -41.17 22.10
C ARG A 42 -15.00 -42.44 21.36
N THR A 43 -15.93 -42.29 20.42
CA THR A 43 -16.12 -43.25 19.33
C THR A 43 -15.14 -42.90 18.21
N LEU A 44 -13.89 -43.33 18.40
CA LEU A 44 -12.90 -43.41 17.32
C LEU A 44 -13.25 -44.65 16.48
N GLY A 45 -14.17 -44.48 15.54
CA GLY A 45 -14.68 -45.55 14.71
C GLY A 45 -15.13 -45.01 13.36
N SER A 46 -14.26 -44.27 12.68
CA SER A 46 -14.47 -43.89 11.28
C SER A 46 -13.47 -44.64 10.43
N SER A 47 -14.03 -45.56 9.64
CA SER A 47 -13.40 -46.35 8.59
C SER A 47 -12.66 -45.45 7.60
N MET A 48 -11.35 -45.25 7.81
CA MET A 48 -10.46 -44.81 6.73
C MET A 48 -10.33 -45.97 5.74
N SER A 49 -10.94 -45.81 4.57
CA SER A 49 -10.91 -46.81 3.50
C SER A 49 -9.48 -47.17 3.09
N LYS A 50 -9.31 -48.46 2.82
CA LYS A 50 -8.09 -49.28 2.67
C LYS A 50 -7.17 -48.94 1.47
N VAL A 51 -7.13 -47.69 1.00
CA VAL A 51 -6.27 -47.31 -0.13
C VAL A 51 -4.98 -46.69 0.41
N GLY A 52 -3.87 -47.44 0.37
CA GLY A 52 -2.51 -46.94 0.58
C GLY A 52 -1.83 -47.18 1.95
N SER A 53 -2.07 -48.30 2.65
CA SER A 53 -1.51 -48.50 4.01
C SER A 53 0.02 -48.67 4.08
N GLY A 54 0.68 -49.08 2.99
CA GLY A 54 2.12 -49.35 2.97
C GLY A 54 3.00 -48.12 3.22
N PHE A 55 2.82 -47.07 2.43
CA PHE A 55 3.69 -45.88 2.48
C PHE A 55 3.47 -45.02 3.72
N ARG A 56 2.22 -44.89 4.18
CA ARG A 56 1.92 -44.17 5.43
C ARG A 56 2.67 -44.79 6.61
N SER A 57 2.77 -46.12 6.67
CA SER A 57 3.43 -46.83 7.77
C SER A 57 4.94 -46.58 7.85
N ILE A 58 5.61 -46.28 6.72
CA ILE A 58 7.05 -46.02 6.67
C ILE A 58 7.32 -44.57 7.09
N VAL A 59 6.56 -43.62 6.55
CA VAL A 59 6.73 -42.19 6.86
C VAL A 59 6.41 -41.89 8.33
N THR A 60 5.43 -42.57 8.94
CA THR A 60 5.09 -42.39 10.35
C THR A 60 6.13 -42.96 11.31
N LYS A 61 7.00 -43.89 10.88
CA LYS A 61 8.01 -44.50 11.75
C LYS A 61 9.31 -43.70 11.86
N THR A 62 9.64 -42.92 10.83
CA THR A 62 10.93 -42.21 10.76
C THR A 62 10.88 -40.80 11.33
N VAL A 63 9.70 -40.17 11.37
CA VAL A 63 9.53 -38.79 11.84
C VAL A 63 8.74 -38.79 13.16
N PRO A 64 9.27 -38.21 14.26
CA PRO A 64 8.57 -38.18 15.55
C PRO A 64 7.12 -37.69 15.44
N ASP A 65 6.21 -38.27 16.23
CA ASP A 65 4.77 -37.92 16.25
C ASP A 65 4.48 -36.47 16.65
N ARG A 66 5.48 -35.77 17.20
CA ARG A 66 5.38 -34.38 17.69
C ARG A 66 5.04 -33.32 16.63
N PHE A 67 5.21 -33.60 15.34
CA PHE A 67 4.89 -32.63 14.28
C PHE A 67 3.40 -32.71 13.90
N LEU A 68 2.58 -31.98 14.65
CA LEU A 68 1.13 -32.05 14.56
C LEU A 68 0.56 -31.10 13.48
N SER A 69 1.27 -30.02 13.13
CA SER A 69 0.83 -29.05 12.13
C SER A 69 1.74 -28.98 10.89
N PRO A 70 1.23 -28.51 9.73
CA PRO A 70 2.05 -28.33 8.52
C PRO A 70 3.13 -27.27 8.73
N ALA A 71 2.85 -26.25 9.54
CA ALA A 71 3.82 -25.21 9.90
C ALA A 71 5.01 -25.79 10.68
N ASP A 72 4.77 -26.73 11.62
CA ASP A 72 5.85 -27.38 12.36
C ASP A 72 6.75 -28.21 11.44
N ILE A 73 6.14 -28.96 10.50
CA ILE A 73 6.89 -29.74 9.50
C ILE A 73 7.72 -28.80 8.63
N ALA A 74 7.14 -27.69 8.17
CA ALA A 74 7.83 -26.72 7.34
C ALA A 74 8.99 -26.03 8.07
N ASN A 75 8.81 -25.70 9.34
CA ASN A 75 9.87 -25.15 10.18
C ASN A 75 11.00 -26.15 10.41
N GLU A 76 10.70 -27.44 10.56
CA GLU A 76 11.71 -28.47 10.63
C GLU A 76 12.49 -28.62 9.32
N ILE A 77 11.80 -28.54 8.17
CA ILE A 77 12.46 -28.50 6.84
C ILE A 77 13.42 -27.30 6.76
N ARG A 78 12.98 -26.10 7.16
CA ARG A 78 13.82 -24.88 7.21
C ARG A 78 15.03 -25.05 8.12
N ARG A 79 14.84 -25.71 9.27
CA ARG A 79 15.92 -25.98 10.25
C ARG A 79 16.96 -26.93 9.68
N VAL A 80 16.54 -28.08 9.12
CA VAL A 80 17.42 -29.08 8.50
C VAL A 80 18.18 -28.46 7.31
N ARG A 81 17.52 -27.63 6.50
CA ARG A 81 18.15 -26.91 5.38
C ARG A 81 18.86 -25.62 5.77
N LYS A 82 18.93 -25.30 7.07
CA LYS A 82 19.62 -24.11 7.59
C LYS A 82 19.20 -22.81 6.88
N HIS A 83 17.91 -22.63 6.66
CA HIS A 83 17.37 -21.42 6.00
C HIS A 83 17.63 -20.13 6.80
N HIS A 84 17.97 -20.24 8.09
CA HIS A 84 18.38 -19.12 8.92
C HIS A 84 19.85 -18.71 8.70
N GLU A 85 20.69 -19.61 8.19
CA GLU A 85 22.11 -19.35 7.88
C GLU A 85 22.29 -18.86 6.43
N THR A 86 21.32 -19.13 5.56
CA THR A 86 21.40 -18.83 4.12
C THR A 86 20.29 -17.89 3.67
N THR A 87 20.58 -17.01 2.73
CA THR A 87 19.56 -16.23 2.02
C THR A 87 18.91 -17.05 0.91
N ILE A 88 17.72 -16.65 0.47
CA ILE A 88 17.09 -17.26 -0.71
C ILE A 88 18.00 -17.18 -1.94
N PHE A 89 18.67 -16.04 -2.17
CA PHE A 89 19.54 -15.85 -3.32
C PHE A 89 20.74 -16.80 -3.33
N GLN A 90 21.36 -17.03 -2.16
CA GLN A 90 22.46 -18.00 -2.02
C GLN A 90 22.00 -19.41 -2.38
N ARG A 91 20.85 -19.86 -1.85
CA ARG A 91 20.31 -21.19 -2.17
C ARG A 91 19.98 -21.35 -3.66
N HIS A 92 19.46 -20.30 -4.30
CA HIS A 92 19.22 -20.32 -5.74
C HIS A 92 20.50 -20.30 -6.59
N ARG A 93 21.55 -19.63 -6.11
CA ARG A 93 22.86 -19.58 -6.75
C ARG A 93 23.59 -20.92 -6.67
N GLU A 94 23.65 -21.52 -5.48
CA GLU A 94 24.32 -22.80 -5.20
C GLU A 94 23.66 -23.99 -5.91
N GLY A 95 22.35 -23.91 -6.17
CA GLY A 95 21.63 -24.97 -6.89
C GLY A 95 21.46 -26.24 -6.04
N SER A 96 21.41 -27.39 -6.70
CA SER A 96 21.11 -28.69 -6.06
C SER A 96 22.33 -29.42 -5.52
N ASP A 97 23.53 -28.97 -5.84
CA ASP A 97 24.71 -29.86 -5.91
C ASP A 97 25.51 -29.94 -4.61
N GLY A 98 25.07 -29.25 -3.55
CA GLY A 98 25.87 -29.04 -2.33
C GLY A 98 25.39 -29.70 -1.03
N SER A 99 24.34 -30.52 -1.02
CA SER A 99 23.83 -31.08 0.24
C SER A 99 24.49 -32.43 0.60
N PRO A 100 25.03 -32.61 1.81
CA PRO A 100 25.53 -33.90 2.27
C PRO A 100 24.39 -34.94 2.32
N ASP A 101 24.67 -36.16 1.87
CA ASP A 101 23.68 -37.24 1.72
C ASP A 101 22.97 -37.65 3.02
N ALA A 102 23.62 -37.45 4.18
CA ALA A 102 23.13 -37.91 5.48
C ALA A 102 21.77 -37.32 5.89
N ASP A 103 21.44 -36.11 5.44
CA ASP A 103 20.18 -35.43 5.78
C ASP A 103 19.07 -35.62 4.74
N LYS A 104 19.41 -36.24 3.60
CA LYS A 104 18.51 -36.34 2.43
C LYS A 104 17.27 -37.17 2.73
N GLU A 105 17.43 -38.31 3.41
CA GLU A 105 16.31 -39.19 3.76
C GLU A 105 15.38 -38.56 4.81
N THR A 106 15.95 -37.90 5.82
CA THR A 106 15.17 -37.14 6.82
C THR A 106 14.36 -36.05 6.15
N LEU A 107 14.99 -35.28 5.26
CA LEU A 107 14.35 -34.19 4.54
C LEU A 107 13.25 -34.71 3.59
N LYS A 108 13.52 -35.80 2.87
CA LYS A 108 12.52 -36.46 2.01
C LYS A 108 11.32 -36.94 2.82
N ALA A 109 11.53 -37.54 4.00
CA ALA A 109 10.46 -37.96 4.88
C ALA A 109 9.60 -36.78 5.38
N LEU A 110 10.23 -35.65 5.73
CA LEU A 110 9.52 -34.42 6.09
C LEU A 110 8.72 -33.85 4.90
N CYS A 111 9.32 -33.82 3.71
CA CYS A 111 8.65 -33.36 2.48
C CYS A 111 7.42 -34.23 2.15
N MET A 112 7.57 -35.56 2.24
CA MET A 112 6.48 -36.51 2.06
C MET A 112 5.37 -36.31 3.11
N ARG A 113 5.73 -36.08 4.38
CA ARG A 113 4.76 -35.82 5.44
C ARG A 113 3.95 -34.54 5.18
N LEU A 114 4.61 -33.47 4.72
CA LEU A 114 3.92 -32.23 4.33
C LEU A 114 3.01 -32.46 3.13
N LEU A 115 3.44 -33.26 2.14
CA LEU A 115 2.63 -33.63 1.00
C LEU A 115 1.36 -34.37 1.42
N ILE A 116 1.46 -35.32 2.35
CA ILE A 116 0.31 -36.02 2.95
C ILE A 116 -0.64 -35.04 3.64
N CYS A 117 -0.13 -33.98 4.29
CA CYS A 117 -0.96 -32.92 4.87
C CYS A 117 -1.78 -32.17 3.81
N CYS A 118 -1.22 -31.95 2.61
CA CYS A 118 -1.93 -31.34 1.48
C CYS A 118 -3.08 -32.21 0.94
N GLU A 119 -3.03 -33.53 1.16
CA GLU A 119 -4.06 -34.47 0.70
C GLU A 119 -5.28 -34.56 1.61
N ARG A 120 -5.12 -34.25 2.91
CA ARG A 120 -6.20 -34.40 3.89
C ARG A 120 -7.33 -33.41 3.59
N SER A 121 -8.43 -33.92 3.06
CA SER A 121 -9.62 -33.15 2.66
C SER A 121 -10.42 -32.58 3.82
N ASP A 122 -10.32 -33.20 4.98
CA ASP A 122 -11.35 -33.12 6.02
C ASP A 122 -11.29 -31.80 6.82
N LEU A 123 -10.20 -31.04 6.66
CA LEU A 123 -9.95 -29.77 7.34
C LEU A 123 -9.45 -28.73 6.32
N PHE A 124 -10.37 -28.01 5.69
CA PHE A 124 -10.07 -27.02 4.65
C PHE A 124 -8.94 -26.04 5.03
N GLY A 125 -8.95 -25.52 6.27
CA GLY A 125 -7.89 -24.64 6.77
C GLY A 125 -6.52 -25.31 6.85
N PHE A 126 -6.46 -26.56 7.32
CA PHE A 126 -5.21 -27.32 7.45
C PHE A 126 -4.56 -27.60 6.09
N ARG A 127 -5.39 -27.97 5.10
CA ARG A 127 -4.94 -28.20 3.72
C ARG A 127 -4.36 -26.94 3.09
N ASN A 128 -5.02 -25.79 3.26
CA ASN A 128 -4.55 -24.52 2.71
C ASN A 128 -3.20 -24.09 3.30
N VAL A 129 -3.02 -24.28 4.61
CA VAL A 129 -1.74 -24.02 5.28
C VAL A 129 -0.65 -24.95 4.73
N ALA A 130 -0.95 -26.25 4.60
CA ALA A 130 0.02 -27.21 4.04
C ALA A 130 0.42 -26.87 2.59
N LEU A 131 -0.55 -26.51 1.75
CA LEU A 131 -0.30 -26.14 0.35
C LEU A 131 0.51 -24.84 0.25
N TYR A 132 0.21 -23.86 1.11
CA TYR A 132 0.98 -22.63 1.22
C TYR A 132 2.43 -22.93 1.61
N GLU A 133 2.66 -23.71 2.67
CA GLU A 133 4.00 -24.09 3.13
C GLU A 133 4.78 -24.88 2.07
N PHE A 134 4.13 -25.85 1.42
CA PHE A 134 4.70 -26.62 0.31
C PHE A 134 5.20 -25.70 -0.82
N THR A 135 4.34 -24.76 -1.23
CA THR A 135 4.64 -23.81 -2.30
C THR A 135 5.79 -22.89 -1.89
N MET A 136 5.71 -22.28 -0.71
CA MET A 136 6.73 -21.35 -0.22
C MET A 136 8.08 -22.03 -0.01
N LEU A 137 8.12 -23.27 0.49
CA LEU A 137 9.38 -24.02 0.63
C LEU A 137 10.01 -24.34 -0.72
N GLY A 138 9.19 -24.77 -1.70
CA GLY A 138 9.67 -25.04 -3.06
C GLY A 138 10.16 -23.77 -3.78
N ILE A 139 9.59 -22.61 -3.47
CA ILE A 139 10.07 -21.31 -3.95
C ILE A 139 11.39 -20.94 -3.27
N ASN A 140 11.47 -21.07 -1.95
CA ASN A 140 12.61 -20.60 -1.14
C ASN A 140 13.88 -21.45 -1.29
N ASP A 141 13.76 -22.72 -1.70
CA ASP A 141 14.87 -23.67 -1.78
C ASP A 141 14.70 -24.64 -2.97
N PRO A 142 15.51 -24.49 -4.03
CA PRO A 142 15.46 -25.38 -5.20
C PRO A 142 15.70 -26.86 -4.87
N HIS A 143 16.47 -27.19 -3.83
CA HIS A 143 16.74 -28.57 -3.44
C HIS A 143 15.49 -29.20 -2.83
N VAL A 144 14.81 -28.47 -1.94
CA VAL A 144 13.53 -28.91 -1.35
C VAL A 144 12.48 -29.12 -2.44
N ARG A 145 12.44 -28.24 -3.45
CA ARG A 145 11.56 -28.43 -4.62
C ARG A 145 11.83 -29.74 -5.36
N ILE A 146 13.09 -30.10 -5.62
CA ILE A 146 13.44 -31.36 -6.28
C ILE A 146 12.94 -32.55 -5.45
N LEU A 147 13.11 -32.51 -4.13
CA LEU A 147 12.59 -33.55 -3.23
C LEU A 147 11.07 -33.61 -3.24
N PHE A 148 10.37 -32.47 -3.27
CA PHE A 148 8.92 -32.45 -3.44
C PHE A 148 8.50 -33.09 -4.76
N GLN A 149 9.17 -32.78 -5.87
CA GLN A 149 8.89 -33.41 -7.17
C GLN A 149 9.07 -34.93 -7.09
N GLN A 150 10.14 -35.41 -6.45
CA GLN A 150 10.35 -36.84 -6.23
C GLN A 150 9.23 -37.46 -5.38
N CYS A 151 8.83 -36.82 -4.28
CA CYS A 151 7.74 -37.29 -3.43
C CYS A 151 6.41 -37.33 -4.20
N VAL A 152 6.10 -36.32 -5.01
CA VAL A 152 4.89 -36.28 -5.84
C VAL A 152 4.88 -37.44 -6.85
N ILE A 153 6.01 -37.72 -7.51
CA ILE A 153 6.12 -38.85 -8.44
C ILE A 153 5.88 -40.17 -7.69
N GLU A 154 6.48 -40.34 -6.52
CA GLU A 154 6.31 -41.53 -5.69
C GLU A 154 4.85 -41.74 -5.27
N VAL A 155 4.19 -40.69 -4.77
CA VAL A 155 2.77 -40.77 -4.38
C VAL A 155 1.89 -41.06 -5.59
N ASN A 156 2.09 -40.37 -6.71
CA ASN A 156 1.28 -40.59 -7.92
C ASN A 156 1.44 -42.01 -8.47
N ARG A 157 2.64 -42.61 -8.41
CA ARG A 157 2.86 -44.02 -8.79
C ARG A 157 2.09 -45.02 -7.93
N THR A 158 1.78 -44.67 -6.69
CA THR A 158 1.06 -45.55 -5.76
C THR A 158 -0.46 -45.42 -5.87
N ARG A 159 -0.96 -44.42 -6.59
CA ARG A 159 -2.39 -44.20 -6.82
C ARG A 159 -2.77 -44.80 -8.16
N GLU A 160 -3.78 -45.66 -8.15
CA GLU A 160 -4.38 -46.17 -9.39
C GLU A 160 -4.98 -45.00 -10.20
N HIS A 161 -4.89 -45.10 -11.53
CA HIS A 161 -4.76 -44.03 -12.53
C HIS A 161 -5.79 -42.88 -12.58
N ASP A 162 -6.85 -42.85 -11.78
CA ASP A 162 -7.99 -41.97 -12.04
C ASP A 162 -7.96 -40.59 -11.37
N ASP A 163 -7.14 -40.36 -10.34
CA ASP A 163 -7.04 -39.03 -9.67
C ASP A 163 -5.60 -38.67 -9.25
N ALA A 164 -4.82 -38.15 -10.20
CA ALA A 164 -3.53 -37.52 -9.88
C ALA A 164 -3.76 -36.34 -8.90
N LEU A 165 -3.11 -36.42 -7.74
CA LEU A 165 -3.24 -35.41 -6.67
C LEU A 165 -2.77 -34.02 -7.08
N PHE A 166 -1.65 -34.04 -7.79
CA PHE A 166 -0.92 -32.87 -8.21
C PHE A 166 -0.79 -32.94 -9.72
N PRO A 167 -0.88 -31.79 -10.40
CA PRO A 167 -0.57 -31.72 -11.82
C PRO A 167 0.84 -32.27 -12.02
N GLU A 168 1.07 -32.96 -13.14
CA GLU A 168 2.35 -33.62 -13.34
C GLU A 168 3.52 -32.62 -13.14
N PRO A 169 4.56 -33.01 -12.37
CA PRO A 169 5.74 -32.19 -12.10
C PRO A 169 6.40 -31.47 -13.29
N PRO A 170 6.39 -31.99 -14.55
CA PRO A 170 7.08 -31.36 -15.67
C PRO A 170 6.57 -29.95 -15.98
N GLN A 171 5.27 -29.67 -15.81
CA GLN A 171 4.67 -28.42 -16.27
C GLN A 171 5.19 -27.17 -15.54
N PHE A 172 5.69 -27.31 -14.31
CA PHE A 172 6.22 -26.19 -13.52
C PHE A 172 7.74 -26.16 -13.46
N SER A 173 8.42 -27.23 -13.85
CA SER A 173 9.86 -27.34 -13.71
C SER A 173 10.59 -26.22 -14.46
N ASP A 174 10.15 -25.90 -15.67
CA ASP A 174 10.76 -24.85 -16.49
C ASP A 174 10.55 -23.45 -15.91
N GLN A 175 9.37 -23.18 -15.34
CA GLN A 175 9.09 -21.90 -14.68
C GLN A 175 9.95 -21.73 -13.43
N HIS A 176 10.04 -22.78 -12.60
CA HIS A 176 10.89 -22.76 -11.42
C HIS A 176 12.37 -22.59 -11.79
N ALA A 177 12.86 -23.27 -12.83
CA ALA A 177 14.23 -23.10 -13.32
C ALA A 177 14.48 -21.65 -13.75
N LEU A 178 13.58 -21.09 -14.56
CA LEU A 178 13.66 -19.71 -15.05
C LEU A 178 13.73 -18.68 -13.91
N TRP A 179 12.84 -18.79 -12.92
CA TRP A 179 12.85 -17.90 -11.75
C TRP A 179 14.05 -18.16 -10.83
N SER A 180 14.49 -19.41 -10.73
CA SER A 180 15.68 -19.78 -9.97
C SER A 180 16.96 -19.18 -10.57
N ASP A 181 17.07 -19.15 -11.89
CA ASP A 181 18.17 -18.50 -12.59
C ASP A 181 18.19 -16.99 -12.37
N LEU A 182 17.02 -16.35 -12.31
CA LEU A 182 16.90 -14.93 -11.96
C LEU A 182 17.37 -14.70 -10.51
N LEU A 183 16.83 -15.44 -9.54
CA LEU A 183 17.15 -15.27 -8.12
C LEU A 183 18.61 -15.62 -7.80
N GLY A 184 19.20 -16.61 -8.49
CA GLY A 184 20.61 -16.96 -8.36
C GLY A 184 21.56 -15.96 -9.04
N GLY A 185 21.02 -15.02 -9.82
CA GLY A 185 21.77 -14.00 -10.54
C GLY A 185 22.36 -14.46 -11.88
N ARG A 186 22.17 -15.73 -12.27
CA ARG A 186 22.72 -16.33 -13.50
C ARG A 186 22.23 -15.63 -14.77
N VAL A 187 20.98 -15.15 -14.76
CA VAL A 187 20.41 -14.36 -15.88
C VAL A 187 21.24 -13.10 -16.19
N PHE A 188 21.96 -12.56 -15.21
CA PHE A 188 22.76 -11.35 -15.39
C PHE A 188 24.25 -11.60 -15.65
N GLU A 189 24.72 -12.84 -15.54
CA GLU A 189 26.15 -13.18 -15.66
C GLU A 189 26.56 -13.45 -17.11
N ALA A 190 25.68 -14.05 -17.91
CA ALA A 190 25.99 -14.51 -19.27
C ALA A 190 25.28 -13.73 -20.40
N ALA A 191 24.26 -12.93 -20.07
CA ALA A 191 23.31 -12.45 -21.08
C ALA A 191 23.72 -11.13 -21.76
N ASP A 192 23.83 -11.19 -23.08
CA ASP A 192 23.71 -9.99 -23.92
C ASP A 192 22.29 -9.37 -23.79
N GLU A 193 22.06 -8.18 -24.36
CA GLU A 193 20.75 -7.52 -24.26
C GLU A 193 19.62 -8.32 -24.93
N LYS A 194 19.94 -9.11 -25.96
CA LYS A 194 18.97 -9.92 -26.69
C LYS A 194 18.50 -11.11 -25.85
N GLU A 195 19.43 -11.80 -25.19
CA GLU A 195 19.13 -12.89 -24.26
C GLU A 195 18.37 -12.38 -23.05
N LEU A 196 18.77 -11.24 -22.48
CA LEU A 196 18.06 -10.64 -21.35
C LEU A 196 16.60 -10.30 -21.73
N ASN A 197 16.37 -9.77 -22.93
CA ASN A 197 15.01 -9.52 -23.43
C ASN A 197 14.21 -10.82 -23.62
N LYS A 198 14.85 -11.89 -24.08
CA LYS A 198 14.21 -13.23 -24.17
C LYS A 198 13.82 -13.74 -22.79
N TYR A 199 14.71 -13.65 -21.79
CA TYR A 199 14.41 -13.99 -20.40
C TYR A 199 13.25 -13.16 -19.84
N SER A 200 13.26 -11.83 -20.08
CA SER A 200 12.16 -10.95 -19.66
C SER A 200 10.83 -11.41 -20.27
N ALA A 201 10.80 -11.76 -21.55
CA ALA A 201 9.58 -12.21 -22.22
C ALA A 201 9.04 -13.50 -21.60
N LEU A 202 9.91 -14.50 -21.34
CA LEU A 202 9.52 -15.76 -20.70
C LEU A 202 8.99 -15.55 -19.27
N LEU A 203 9.65 -14.70 -18.48
CA LEU A 203 9.21 -14.36 -17.13
C LEU A 203 7.86 -13.63 -17.15
N LYS A 204 7.66 -12.69 -18.09
CA LYS A 204 6.38 -11.99 -18.28
C LYS A 204 5.25 -12.94 -18.66
N VAL A 205 5.52 -13.93 -19.52
CA VAL A 205 4.54 -14.99 -19.82
C VAL A 205 4.18 -15.76 -18.56
N SER A 206 5.16 -16.12 -17.71
CA SER A 206 4.88 -16.81 -16.45
C SER A 206 4.02 -15.98 -15.48
N LEU A 207 4.13 -14.65 -15.51
CA LEU A 207 3.29 -13.72 -14.73
C LEU A 207 1.88 -13.57 -15.32
N SER A 208 1.70 -13.79 -16.62
CA SER A 208 0.41 -13.62 -17.32
C SER A 208 -0.42 -14.89 -17.44
N MET A 209 0.07 -16.04 -16.95
CA MET A 209 -0.64 -17.32 -17.03
C MET A 209 -1.93 -17.25 -16.20
N GLY A 210 -3.03 -16.92 -16.87
CA GLY A 210 -4.32 -16.64 -16.26
C GLY A 210 -5.13 -17.87 -15.84
N PRO A 211 -6.21 -17.67 -15.06
CA PRO A 211 -7.06 -18.72 -14.49
C PRO A 211 -7.94 -19.48 -15.50
N GLY A 212 -7.76 -19.25 -16.80
CA GLY A 212 -8.50 -19.90 -17.89
C GLY A 212 -8.08 -21.36 -18.14
N SER A 213 -6.92 -21.79 -17.65
CA SER A 213 -6.65 -23.22 -17.47
C SER A 213 -7.53 -23.70 -16.31
N SER A 214 -8.44 -24.63 -16.60
CA SER A 214 -9.50 -25.12 -15.71
C SER A 214 -9.19 -25.00 -14.21
N LEU A 215 -10.14 -24.45 -13.45
CA LEU A 215 -10.18 -24.17 -11.99
C LEU A 215 -9.37 -25.06 -11.02
N LYS A 216 -8.95 -26.27 -11.41
CA LYS A 216 -8.16 -27.17 -10.59
C LYS A 216 -6.75 -26.66 -10.27
N PHE A 217 -6.16 -25.74 -11.06
CA PHE A 217 -4.77 -25.31 -10.84
C PHE A 217 -4.59 -23.78 -10.88
N ARG A 218 -5.14 -23.08 -9.87
CA ARG A 218 -4.87 -21.65 -9.61
C ARG A 218 -3.39 -21.32 -9.25
N SER A 219 -2.46 -22.26 -9.40
CA SER A 219 -1.12 -22.18 -8.82
C SER A 219 -0.07 -21.46 -9.67
N THR A 220 -0.28 -21.31 -10.98
CA THR A 220 0.81 -20.92 -11.91
C THR A 220 1.13 -19.42 -11.89
N GLY A 221 0.13 -18.56 -12.04
CA GLY A 221 0.29 -17.11 -11.91
C GLY A 221 0.75 -16.72 -10.49
N TYR A 222 0.21 -17.40 -9.48
CA TYR A 222 0.61 -17.22 -8.08
C TYR A 222 2.11 -17.50 -7.86
N LEU A 223 2.65 -18.54 -8.52
CA LEU A 223 4.06 -18.90 -8.42
C LEU A 223 4.97 -17.79 -8.95
N GLY A 224 4.66 -17.25 -10.14
CA GLY A 224 5.42 -16.13 -10.71
C GLY A 224 5.38 -14.90 -9.81
N PHE A 225 4.23 -14.60 -9.19
CA PHE A 225 4.09 -13.46 -8.29
C PHE A 225 4.97 -13.63 -7.04
N ALA A 226 4.98 -14.84 -6.46
CA ALA A 226 5.75 -15.12 -5.27
C ALA A 226 7.26 -15.08 -5.54
N TYR A 227 7.72 -15.60 -6.68
CA TYR A 227 9.11 -15.45 -7.11
C TYR A 227 9.50 -13.99 -7.35
N LEU A 228 8.65 -13.21 -8.04
CA LEU A 228 8.90 -11.79 -8.26
C LEU A 228 8.97 -11.03 -6.94
N SER A 229 8.12 -11.38 -5.96
CA SER A 229 8.16 -10.81 -4.61
C SER A 229 9.55 -10.96 -3.97
N HIS A 230 10.17 -12.14 -4.08
CA HIS A 230 11.54 -12.36 -3.61
C HIS A 230 12.59 -11.65 -4.48
N ALA A 231 12.41 -11.61 -5.79
CA ALA A 231 13.33 -10.90 -6.69
C ALA A 231 13.39 -9.40 -6.38
N LEU A 232 12.27 -8.81 -5.92
CA LEU A 232 12.21 -7.41 -5.47
C LEU A 232 13.08 -7.12 -4.25
N LEU A 233 13.43 -8.14 -3.45
CA LEU A 233 14.34 -8.02 -2.31
C LEU A 233 15.83 -8.02 -2.74
N MET A 234 16.16 -8.41 -3.98
CA MET A 234 17.56 -8.47 -4.45
C MET A 234 18.23 -7.10 -4.41
N ASP A 235 19.47 -7.00 -3.93
CA ASP A 235 20.29 -5.79 -4.06
C ASP A 235 20.82 -5.66 -5.50
N VAL A 236 20.05 -4.98 -6.35
CA VAL A 236 20.35 -4.77 -7.77
C VAL A 236 20.26 -3.29 -8.13
N LYS A 237 21.18 -2.85 -9.00
CA LYS A 237 21.29 -1.46 -9.49
C LYS A 237 21.26 -1.40 -11.02
N ASP A 238 21.10 -0.20 -11.55
CA ASP A 238 21.23 0.14 -12.97
C ASP A 238 20.42 -0.76 -13.91
N ARG A 239 21.09 -1.44 -14.85
CA ARG A 239 20.48 -2.33 -15.85
C ARG A 239 19.64 -3.44 -15.21
N LYS A 240 20.12 -4.02 -14.10
CA LYS A 240 19.42 -5.11 -13.39
C LYS A 240 18.15 -4.60 -12.71
N LEU A 241 18.21 -3.39 -12.12
CA LEU A 241 17.05 -2.73 -11.54
C LEU A 241 16.00 -2.40 -12.62
N LYS A 242 16.43 -1.87 -13.78
CA LYS A 242 15.52 -1.59 -14.91
C LYS A 242 14.83 -2.85 -15.42
N PHE A 243 15.54 -3.97 -15.50
CA PHE A 243 14.97 -5.27 -15.85
C PHE A 243 13.86 -5.68 -14.87
N LEU A 244 14.15 -5.59 -13.57
CA LEU A 244 13.21 -5.95 -12.51
C LEU A 244 11.98 -5.04 -12.49
N MET A 245 12.17 -3.73 -12.70
CA MET A 245 11.07 -2.77 -12.86
C MET A 245 10.17 -3.13 -14.05
N GLY A 246 10.75 -3.59 -15.16
CA GLY A 246 9.98 -4.04 -16.32
C GLY A 246 9.12 -5.28 -16.07
N LEU A 247 9.53 -6.18 -15.15
CA LEU A 247 8.71 -7.30 -14.70
C LEU A 247 7.61 -6.85 -13.75
N TRP A 248 7.94 -5.94 -12.83
CA TRP A 248 6.99 -5.35 -11.89
C TRP A 248 5.87 -4.57 -12.60
N GLU A 249 6.20 -3.72 -13.55
CA GLU A 249 5.20 -2.99 -14.36
C GLU A 249 4.28 -3.96 -15.12
N HIS A 250 4.83 -5.08 -15.59
CA HIS A 250 4.03 -6.12 -16.24
C HIS A 250 3.08 -6.82 -15.27
N LEU A 251 3.53 -7.13 -14.05
CA LEU A 251 2.66 -7.64 -12.98
C LEU A 251 1.50 -6.69 -12.70
N LEU A 252 1.77 -5.39 -12.54
CA LEU A 252 0.71 -4.40 -12.28
C LEU A 252 -0.31 -4.35 -13.43
N LYS A 253 0.13 -4.50 -14.68
CA LYS A 253 -0.76 -4.61 -15.84
C LYS A 253 -1.63 -5.87 -15.77
N VAL A 254 -1.05 -7.02 -15.41
CA VAL A 254 -1.82 -8.27 -15.23
C VAL A 254 -2.90 -8.11 -14.16
N LEU A 255 -2.53 -7.54 -13.00
CA LEU A 255 -3.48 -7.27 -11.92
C LEU A 255 -4.59 -6.27 -12.32
N ALA A 256 -4.26 -5.29 -13.15
CA ALA A 256 -5.23 -4.33 -13.68
C ALA A 256 -6.23 -5.00 -14.64
N THR A 257 -5.81 -6.02 -15.40
CA THR A 257 -6.67 -6.68 -16.39
C THR A 257 -7.61 -7.73 -15.81
N ASP A 258 -7.26 -8.34 -14.68
CA ASP A 258 -8.10 -9.40 -14.10
C ASP A 258 -7.92 -9.50 -12.57
N ALA A 259 -8.86 -8.89 -11.86
CA ALA A 259 -8.95 -8.91 -10.39
C ALA A 259 -9.02 -10.31 -9.77
N ARG A 260 -9.47 -11.31 -10.54
CA ARG A 260 -9.74 -12.65 -10.02
C ARG A 260 -8.47 -13.47 -9.85
N HIS A 261 -7.31 -12.96 -10.27
CA HIS A 261 -6.01 -13.63 -10.15
C HIS A 261 -5.65 -14.01 -8.71
N GLY A 262 -6.26 -13.37 -7.70
CA GLY A 262 -5.80 -13.52 -6.32
C GLY A 262 -4.37 -13.02 -6.16
N GLY A 263 -3.68 -13.39 -5.08
CA GLY A 263 -2.29 -12.99 -4.88
C GLY A 263 -2.11 -11.53 -4.43
N TRP A 264 -3.16 -10.89 -3.93
CA TRP A 264 -3.08 -9.56 -3.31
C TRP A 264 -2.17 -9.56 -2.08
N GLU A 265 -2.15 -10.67 -1.33
CA GLU A 265 -1.24 -10.89 -0.21
C GLU A 265 0.23 -10.93 -0.68
N VAL A 266 0.47 -11.43 -1.90
CA VAL A 266 1.78 -11.45 -2.55
C VAL A 266 2.16 -10.06 -3.06
N LEU A 267 1.19 -9.27 -3.54
CA LEU A 267 1.41 -7.84 -3.83
C LEU A 267 1.84 -7.10 -2.57
N ASP A 268 1.17 -7.31 -1.45
CA ASP A 268 1.52 -6.69 -0.16
C ASP A 268 2.92 -7.10 0.31
N ALA A 269 3.26 -8.39 0.19
CA ALA A 269 4.61 -8.89 0.46
C ALA A 269 5.65 -8.27 -0.46
N SER A 270 5.33 -8.08 -1.74
CA SER A 270 6.21 -7.43 -2.72
C SER A 270 6.49 -5.98 -2.35
N ILE A 271 5.47 -5.25 -1.89
CA ILE A 271 5.63 -3.87 -1.40
C ILE A 271 6.54 -3.85 -0.17
N ARG A 272 6.34 -4.75 0.81
CA ARG A 272 7.25 -4.88 1.96
C ARG A 272 8.70 -5.19 1.54
N ASN A 273 8.89 -6.05 0.55
CA ASN A 273 10.21 -6.42 0.07
C ASN A 273 10.91 -5.27 -0.65
N ILE A 274 10.19 -4.48 -1.46
CA ILE A 274 10.73 -3.25 -2.07
C ILE A 274 11.26 -2.32 -0.98
N LEU A 275 10.50 -2.13 0.09
CA LEU A 275 10.87 -1.23 1.20
C LEU A 275 12.05 -1.73 2.01
N SER A 276 12.06 -3.02 2.30
CA SER A 276 13.15 -3.65 3.04
C SER A 276 14.47 -3.65 2.25
N SER A 277 14.38 -3.50 0.92
CA SER A 277 15.55 -3.43 0.04
C SER A 277 16.10 -2.02 -0.20
N GLU A 278 15.59 -1.02 0.53
CA GLU A 278 16.00 0.40 0.43
C GLU A 278 15.83 1.03 -0.95
N LYS A 279 15.13 0.36 -1.86
CA LYS A 279 14.80 0.89 -3.19
C LYS A 279 13.78 2.01 -3.04
N ARG A 280 13.91 3.03 -3.89
CA ARG A 280 12.95 4.14 -3.93
C ARG A 280 11.60 3.61 -4.39
N MET A 281 10.63 3.66 -3.48
CA MET A 281 9.28 3.18 -3.76
C MET A 281 8.64 3.88 -4.98
N TYR A 282 8.96 5.17 -5.20
CA TYR A 282 8.50 5.95 -6.35
C TYR A 282 8.91 5.38 -7.72
N ASP A 283 9.99 4.59 -7.77
CA ASP A 283 10.41 3.96 -9.02
C ASP A 283 9.49 2.78 -9.38
N PHE A 284 8.97 2.07 -8.38
CA PHE A 284 8.13 0.87 -8.56
C PHE A 284 6.64 1.21 -8.62
N LEU A 285 6.19 2.02 -7.69
CA LEU A 285 4.83 2.50 -7.63
C LEU A 285 4.88 3.97 -8.05
N ARG A 286 4.08 4.33 -9.05
CA ARG A 286 3.87 5.70 -9.54
C ARG A 286 2.37 5.98 -9.50
N PRO A 287 1.92 7.23 -9.30
CA PRO A 287 0.48 7.52 -9.33
C PRO A 287 -0.19 7.05 -10.62
N SER A 288 0.51 7.14 -11.75
CA SER A 288 0.04 6.64 -13.06
C SER A 288 -0.18 5.14 -13.14
N HIS A 289 0.34 4.33 -12.21
CA HIS A 289 0.04 2.90 -12.15
C HIS A 289 -1.33 2.63 -11.55
N PHE A 290 -1.82 3.54 -10.70
CA PHE A 290 -3.07 3.41 -9.96
C PHE A 290 -4.28 3.95 -10.74
N VAL A 291 -4.26 3.82 -12.06
CA VAL A 291 -5.32 4.32 -12.94
C VAL A 291 -6.22 3.19 -13.45
N GLY A 292 -7.47 3.52 -13.73
CA GLY A 292 -8.45 2.58 -14.27
C GLY A 292 -8.82 1.46 -13.29
N ASP A 293 -8.90 0.23 -13.78
CA ASP A 293 -9.46 -0.91 -13.05
C ASP A 293 -8.61 -1.35 -11.85
N LEU A 294 -7.28 -1.13 -11.90
CA LEU A 294 -6.42 -1.45 -10.76
C LEU A 294 -6.82 -0.67 -9.50
N ALA A 295 -7.22 0.60 -9.63
CA ALA A 295 -7.68 1.41 -8.50
C ALA A 295 -8.90 0.76 -7.81
N VAL A 296 -9.86 0.28 -8.61
CA VAL A 296 -11.07 -0.40 -8.12
C VAL A 296 -10.69 -1.67 -7.36
N TYR A 297 -9.79 -2.47 -7.92
CA TYR A 297 -9.40 -3.75 -7.32
C TYR A 297 -8.57 -3.59 -6.04
N LEU A 298 -7.79 -2.52 -5.92
CA LEU A 298 -7.09 -2.21 -4.68
C LEU A 298 -8.08 -1.92 -3.55
N ILE A 299 -9.12 -1.12 -3.82
CA ILE A 299 -10.20 -0.86 -2.83
C ILE A 299 -10.87 -2.16 -2.40
N TRP A 300 -11.19 -3.04 -3.34
CA TRP A 300 -11.88 -4.30 -3.05
C TRP A 300 -11.04 -5.33 -2.29
N ASN A 301 -9.72 -5.18 -2.29
CA ASN A 301 -8.80 -6.10 -1.62
C ASN A 301 -7.97 -5.38 -0.54
N ALA A 302 -8.45 -4.26 -0.01
CA ALA A 302 -7.69 -3.42 0.90
C ALA A 302 -7.24 -4.14 2.19
N ASP A 303 -8.03 -5.12 2.63
CA ASP A 303 -7.73 -6.03 3.76
C ASP A 303 -6.50 -6.92 3.50
N LYS A 304 -6.23 -7.24 2.23
CA LYS A 304 -5.11 -8.11 1.81
C LYS A 304 -3.84 -7.33 1.50
N ILE A 305 -3.93 -6.02 1.33
CA ILE A 305 -2.80 -5.13 1.04
C ILE A 305 -2.64 -4.01 2.09
N PRO A 306 -2.63 -4.35 3.40
CA PRO A 306 -2.59 -3.35 4.46
C PRO A 306 -1.35 -2.47 4.40
N THR A 307 -0.22 -3.00 3.92
CA THR A 307 1.04 -2.25 3.83
C THR A 307 0.88 -1.10 2.84
N LEU A 308 0.26 -1.36 1.69
CA LEU A 308 -0.01 -0.33 0.68
C LEU A 308 -0.86 0.81 1.28
N TYR A 309 -1.95 0.50 1.97
CA TYR A 309 -2.80 1.54 2.56
C TYR A 309 -2.08 2.35 3.63
N ARG A 310 -1.33 1.67 4.50
CA ARG A 310 -0.54 2.33 5.54
C ARG A 310 0.52 3.26 4.97
N ILE A 311 1.06 2.97 3.79
CA ILE A 311 2.14 3.75 3.19
C ILE A 311 1.63 4.85 2.28
N PHE A 312 0.62 4.57 1.44
CA PHE A 312 0.23 5.50 0.38
C PHE A 312 -1.00 6.31 0.74
N PHE A 313 -1.81 5.80 1.66
CA PHE A 313 -3.13 6.33 1.96
C PHE A 313 -3.33 6.60 3.45
N SER A 314 -2.27 6.60 4.26
CA SER A 314 -2.39 7.09 5.63
C SER A 314 -2.62 8.61 5.64
N PRO A 315 -3.41 9.14 6.59
CA PRO A 315 -3.50 10.57 6.83
C PRO A 315 -2.15 11.14 7.27
N LEU A 316 -1.90 12.41 6.94
CA LEU A 316 -0.71 13.10 7.45
C LEU A 316 -0.80 13.16 8.97
N GLN A 317 0.29 12.80 9.64
CA GLN A 317 0.41 13.03 11.06
C GLN A 317 0.90 14.44 11.26
N VAL A 318 0.04 15.28 11.83
CA VAL A 318 0.34 16.68 12.05
C VAL A 318 0.36 16.91 13.55
N GLN A 319 1.56 17.16 14.07
CA GLN A 319 1.75 17.47 15.47
C GLN A 319 2.07 18.94 15.59
N TYR A 320 1.38 19.58 16.53
CA TYR A 320 1.60 20.97 16.86
C TYR A 320 2.34 20.99 18.21
N THR A 321 3.60 21.41 18.19
CA THR A 321 4.44 21.51 19.39
C THR A 321 4.62 22.98 19.73
N PRO A 322 4.08 23.44 20.87
CA PRO A 322 4.33 24.80 21.35
C PRO A 322 5.77 24.88 21.89
N GLU A 323 6.72 25.28 21.03
CA GLU A 323 8.09 25.54 21.46
C GLU A 323 8.21 27.00 21.91
N ASN A 324 8.12 27.23 23.22
CA ASN A 324 8.12 28.56 23.85
C ASN A 324 6.91 29.43 23.46
N LYS A 325 6.67 30.50 24.23
CA LYS A 325 5.51 31.41 24.03
C LYS A 325 5.46 32.10 22.65
N ASP A 326 6.54 32.01 21.87
CA ASP A 326 6.73 32.79 20.64
C ASP A 326 6.97 31.93 19.38
N GLN A 327 7.08 30.60 19.46
CA GLN A 327 7.32 29.74 18.28
C GLN A 327 6.41 28.52 18.24
N ASP A 328 5.34 28.67 17.48
CA ASP A 328 4.47 27.59 17.08
C ASP A 328 5.22 26.72 16.05
N GLN A 329 5.55 25.48 16.38
CA GLN A 329 6.12 24.54 15.42
C GLN A 329 5.08 23.53 14.96
N LEU A 330 4.95 23.43 13.63
CA LEU A 330 4.15 22.41 12.97
C LEU A 330 5.09 21.31 12.48
N ASN A 331 5.04 20.15 13.14
CA ASN A 331 5.74 18.98 12.67
C ASN A 331 4.79 18.14 11.82
N ILE A 332 5.09 18.02 10.53
CA ILE A 332 4.38 17.15 9.61
C ILE A 332 5.23 15.90 9.44
N SER A 333 4.77 14.79 10.00
CA SER A 333 5.41 13.50 9.81
C SER A 333 4.54 12.59 8.94
N TYR A 334 5.21 11.70 8.22
CA TYR A 334 4.55 10.68 7.44
C TYR A 334 5.18 9.32 7.72
N PRO A 335 4.50 8.44 8.47
CA PRO A 335 5.00 7.10 8.68
C PRO A 335 4.97 6.31 7.36
N PRO A 336 5.97 5.48 7.05
CA PRO A 336 7.26 5.26 7.71
C PRO A 336 8.47 5.53 6.79
N MET A 337 8.46 6.52 5.90
CA MET A 337 9.51 6.62 4.88
C MET A 337 10.12 8.01 4.69
N GLU A 338 11.44 8.07 4.84
CA GLU A 338 12.26 9.29 4.75
C GLU A 338 12.21 9.99 3.39
N HIS A 339 11.86 9.29 2.32
CA HIS A 339 11.86 9.84 0.96
C HIS A 339 10.48 10.28 0.46
N TRP A 340 9.47 10.24 1.32
CA TRP A 340 8.13 10.62 0.93
C TRP A 340 7.92 12.13 1.04
N SER A 341 7.35 12.70 -0.01
CA SER A 341 6.97 14.11 -0.05
C SER A 341 5.45 14.23 -0.10
N ILE A 342 4.91 15.28 0.52
CA ILE A 342 3.48 15.57 0.49
C ILE A 342 2.91 15.58 -0.95
N PRO A 343 3.56 16.19 -1.96
CA PRO A 343 3.08 16.14 -3.33
C PRO A 343 2.85 14.73 -3.87
N VAL A 344 3.73 13.79 -3.52
CA VAL A 344 3.66 12.41 -3.99
C VAL A 344 2.45 11.71 -3.36
N ILE A 345 2.26 11.81 -2.04
CA ILE A 345 1.13 11.21 -1.32
C ILE A 345 -0.20 11.75 -1.85
N VAL A 346 -0.27 13.07 -1.98
CA VAL A 346 -1.44 13.78 -2.50
C VAL A 346 -1.77 13.30 -3.92
N ALA A 347 -0.75 13.16 -4.78
CA ALA A 347 -0.94 12.65 -6.13
C ALA A 347 -1.50 11.22 -6.14
N TYR A 348 -1.04 10.32 -5.25
CA TYR A 348 -1.61 8.97 -5.15
C TYR A 348 -3.08 8.96 -4.78
N ALA A 349 -3.40 9.59 -3.65
CA ALA A 349 -4.77 9.59 -3.13
C ALA A 349 -5.75 10.18 -4.16
N VAL A 350 -5.38 11.33 -4.74
CA VAL A 350 -6.21 12.02 -5.73
C VAL A 350 -6.32 11.22 -7.04
N THR A 351 -5.24 10.58 -7.51
CA THR A 351 -5.28 9.75 -8.72
C THR A 351 -6.18 8.53 -8.56
N VAL A 352 -6.10 7.85 -7.41
CA VAL A 352 -6.97 6.71 -7.09
C VAL A 352 -8.43 7.17 -7.04
N THR A 353 -8.72 8.25 -6.33
CA THR A 353 -10.07 8.81 -6.25
C THR A 353 -10.64 9.16 -7.62
N TYR A 354 -9.89 9.85 -8.48
CA TYR A 354 -10.34 10.16 -9.83
C TYR A 354 -10.58 8.91 -10.67
N SER A 355 -9.72 7.90 -10.53
CA SER A 355 -9.83 6.64 -11.26
C SER A 355 -11.05 5.84 -10.84
N LEU A 356 -11.39 5.85 -9.54
CA LEU A 356 -12.59 5.20 -9.01
C LEU A 356 -13.87 5.85 -9.54
N VAL A 357 -13.92 7.18 -9.58
CA VAL A 357 -15.08 7.93 -10.08
C VAL A 357 -15.23 7.77 -11.60
N SER A 358 -14.14 7.57 -12.32
CA SER A 358 -14.12 7.47 -13.79
C SER A 358 -14.23 6.04 -14.33
N SER A 359 -14.03 5.01 -13.49
CA SER A 359 -14.05 3.61 -13.96
C SER A 359 -15.48 3.17 -14.31
N PRO A 360 -15.71 2.57 -15.49
CA PRO A 360 -17.00 1.99 -15.84
C PRO A 360 -17.30 0.69 -15.08
N GLN A 361 -16.28 0.04 -14.50
CA GLN A 361 -16.42 -1.24 -13.81
C GLN A 361 -16.95 -1.09 -12.38
N SER A 362 -16.86 0.10 -11.78
CA SER A 362 -17.33 0.37 -10.41
C SER A 362 -18.85 0.54 -10.37
N LYS A 363 -19.60 -0.55 -10.56
CA LYS A 363 -21.07 -0.52 -10.37
C LYS A 363 -21.46 -0.05 -8.97
N GLU A 364 -20.63 -0.38 -7.98
CA GLU A 364 -20.86 -0.09 -6.56
C GLU A 364 -20.29 1.24 -6.07
N VAL A 365 -19.24 1.77 -6.73
CA VAL A 365 -18.52 2.97 -6.27
C VAL A 365 -18.52 4.01 -7.40
N ARG A 366 -19.62 4.77 -7.51
CA ARG A 366 -19.76 5.83 -8.53
C ARG A 366 -19.40 7.21 -8.02
N SER A 367 -19.29 7.34 -6.69
CA SER A 367 -19.00 8.60 -6.01
C SER A 367 -18.09 8.37 -4.82
N LEU A 368 -17.47 9.45 -4.32
CA LEU A 368 -16.74 9.44 -3.05
C LEU A 368 -17.63 8.99 -1.88
N GLU A 369 -18.91 9.34 -1.91
CA GLU A 369 -19.84 8.92 -0.86
C GLU A 369 -20.11 7.40 -0.92
N ASP A 370 -20.17 6.81 -2.11
CA ASP A 370 -20.27 5.36 -2.25
C ASP A 370 -19.00 4.66 -1.75
N LEU A 371 -17.82 5.22 -1.99
CA LEU A 371 -16.56 4.71 -1.44
C LEU A 371 -16.58 4.73 0.10
N ARG A 372 -16.99 5.85 0.69
CA ARG A 372 -17.13 5.97 2.15
C ARG A 372 -18.18 5.02 2.70
N ARG A 373 -19.28 4.80 1.96
CA ARG A 373 -20.32 3.82 2.35
C ARG A 373 -19.77 2.39 2.27
N TYR A 374 -18.99 2.09 1.24
CA TYR A 374 -18.30 0.81 1.08
C TYR A 374 -17.32 0.57 2.25
N ALA A 375 -16.46 1.54 2.56
CA ALA A 375 -15.51 1.43 3.66
C ALA A 375 -16.20 1.29 5.04
N ARG A 376 -17.30 2.02 5.27
CA ARG A 376 -18.13 1.84 6.48
C ARG A 376 -18.72 0.43 6.58
N ARG A 377 -19.07 -0.20 5.45
CA ARG A 377 -19.53 -1.60 5.42
C ARG A 377 -18.38 -2.59 5.61
N ALA A 378 -17.18 -2.24 5.18
CA ALA A 378 -15.99 -3.10 5.20
C ALA A 378 -15.43 -3.38 6.62
N GLN A 379 -16.24 -3.23 7.67
CA GLN A 379 -15.88 -3.31 9.10
C GLN A 379 -14.91 -2.20 9.56
N THR A 380 -15.23 -1.65 10.73
CA THR A 380 -14.34 -0.76 11.49
C THR A 380 -13.05 -1.50 11.87
N GLY A 381 -11.89 -0.88 11.67
CA GLY A 381 -10.58 -1.49 11.94
C GLY A 381 -9.89 -2.07 10.71
N THR A 382 -10.44 -1.87 9.50
CA THR A 382 -9.70 -2.12 8.26
C THR A 382 -8.79 -0.95 7.91
N THR A 383 -7.65 -1.25 7.29
CA THR A 383 -6.71 -0.24 6.78
C THR A 383 -7.33 0.71 5.76
N LEU A 384 -8.41 0.31 5.08
CA LEU A 384 -9.19 1.19 4.21
C LEU A 384 -9.98 2.22 5.01
N ALA A 385 -10.66 1.81 6.08
CA ALA A 385 -11.45 2.71 6.91
C ALA A 385 -10.58 3.80 7.56
N ASP A 386 -9.34 3.46 7.93
CA ASP A 386 -8.37 4.37 8.53
C ASP A 386 -7.57 5.20 7.49
N SER A 387 -7.86 5.03 6.20
CA SER A 387 -7.15 5.72 5.12
C SER A 387 -7.75 7.07 4.77
N VAL A 388 -6.92 7.96 4.18
CA VAL A 388 -7.36 9.26 3.64
C VAL A 388 -8.51 9.10 2.68
N LEU A 389 -8.58 8.02 1.90
CA LEU A 389 -9.62 7.81 0.89
C LEU A 389 -11.04 7.82 1.50
N CYS A 390 -11.14 7.47 2.78
CA CYS A 390 -12.39 7.43 3.54
C CYS A 390 -12.57 8.63 4.48
N ASP A 391 -11.50 9.41 4.71
CA ASP A 391 -11.54 10.63 5.50
C ASP A 391 -11.89 11.83 4.61
N GLU A 392 -13.09 12.36 4.83
CA GLU A 392 -13.58 13.53 4.11
C GLU A 392 -12.67 14.75 4.27
N LYS A 393 -12.12 14.96 5.46
CA LYS A 393 -11.27 16.12 5.74
C LYS A 393 -9.99 16.06 4.94
N TRP A 394 -9.32 14.90 4.98
CA TRP A 394 -8.07 14.71 4.27
C TRP A 394 -8.25 14.71 2.76
N MET A 395 -9.27 14.07 2.20
CA MET A 395 -9.47 14.12 0.74
C MET A 395 -9.81 15.50 0.22
N THR A 396 -10.61 16.27 0.96
CA THR A 396 -10.94 17.65 0.59
C THR A 396 -9.67 18.50 0.59
N PHE A 397 -8.84 18.37 1.64
CA PHE A 397 -7.54 19.03 1.73
C PHE A 397 -6.59 18.61 0.58
N TYR A 398 -6.47 17.31 0.31
CA TYR A 398 -5.63 16.78 -0.77
C TYR A 398 -6.11 17.20 -2.15
N THR A 399 -7.41 17.31 -2.39
CA THR A 399 -7.97 17.78 -3.66
C THR A 399 -7.52 19.21 -3.96
N VAL A 400 -7.67 20.11 -3.00
CA VAL A 400 -7.25 21.52 -3.14
C VAL A 400 -5.73 21.64 -3.23
N LEU A 401 -4.99 20.87 -2.42
CA LEU A 401 -3.53 20.86 -2.43
C LEU A 401 -2.96 20.31 -3.73
N HIS A 402 -3.51 19.22 -4.27
CA HIS A 402 -3.11 18.65 -5.56
C HIS A 402 -3.28 19.66 -6.68
N TYR A 403 -4.43 20.35 -6.72
CA TYR A 403 -4.67 21.40 -7.70
C TYR A 403 -3.67 22.55 -7.56
N ALA A 404 -3.42 23.02 -6.33
CA ALA A 404 -2.41 24.05 -6.07
C ALA A 404 -1.03 23.62 -6.60
N ILE A 405 -0.54 22.45 -6.18
CA ILE A 405 0.74 21.88 -6.60
C ILE A 405 0.82 21.79 -8.14
N SER A 406 -0.23 21.29 -8.78
CA SER A 406 -0.31 21.14 -10.24
C SER A 406 -0.25 22.48 -10.97
N CYS A 407 -0.93 23.52 -10.48
CA CYS A 407 -0.86 24.87 -11.06
C CYS A 407 0.56 25.44 -11.04
N TYR A 408 1.33 25.18 -9.97
CA TYR A 408 2.69 25.67 -9.81
C TYR A 408 3.72 24.84 -10.59
N HIS A 409 3.66 23.50 -10.51
CA HIS A 409 4.61 22.62 -11.17
C HIS A 409 4.44 22.62 -12.70
N SER A 410 3.20 22.60 -13.19
CA SER A 410 2.94 22.50 -14.61
C SER A 410 3.18 23.84 -15.34
N ASN A 411 3.48 24.94 -14.66
CA ASN A 411 3.59 26.30 -15.24
C ASN A 411 2.33 26.80 -15.99
N HIS A 412 1.19 26.09 -15.90
CA HIS A 412 -0.01 26.48 -16.62
C HIS A 412 -0.67 27.71 -16.00
N GLY A 413 -0.44 27.97 -14.70
CA GLY A 413 -1.17 28.96 -13.95
C GLY A 413 -2.66 28.60 -13.88
N ILE A 414 -3.49 29.55 -13.47
CA ILE A 414 -4.94 29.44 -13.60
C ILE A 414 -5.35 30.31 -14.79
N SER A 415 -5.99 29.70 -15.78
CA SER A 415 -6.61 30.45 -16.88
C SER A 415 -7.76 31.27 -16.31
N LEU A 416 -7.70 32.59 -16.44
CA LEU A 416 -8.79 33.49 -16.00
C LEU A 416 -10.15 33.12 -16.64
N ALA A 417 -10.13 32.53 -17.84
CA ALA A 417 -11.34 32.12 -18.55
C ALA A 417 -11.95 30.81 -18.00
N GLU A 418 -11.12 29.90 -17.50
CA GLU A 418 -11.58 28.59 -17.00
C GLU A 418 -11.89 28.63 -15.49
N GLY A 419 -11.26 29.55 -14.75
CA GLY A 419 -11.42 29.68 -13.31
C GLY A 419 -10.90 28.46 -12.54
N ILE A 420 -11.32 28.34 -11.29
CA ILE A 420 -11.05 27.16 -10.47
C ILE A 420 -12.09 26.09 -10.83
N PRO A 421 -11.67 24.84 -11.13
CA PRO A 421 -12.62 23.75 -11.38
C PRO A 421 -13.63 23.61 -10.24
N ARG A 422 -14.91 23.43 -10.58
CA ARG A 422 -16.00 23.34 -9.59
C ARG A 422 -15.70 22.37 -8.43
N PRO A 423 -15.18 21.14 -8.64
CA PRO A 423 -14.87 20.24 -7.52
C PRO A 423 -13.82 20.79 -6.55
N VAL A 424 -12.87 21.60 -7.05
CA VAL A 424 -11.85 22.26 -6.24
C VAL A 424 -12.45 23.46 -5.51
N ARG A 425 -13.34 24.24 -6.15
CA ARG A 425 -14.08 25.33 -5.50
C ARG A 425 -14.94 24.80 -4.36
N ASP A 426 -15.73 23.76 -4.62
CA ASP A 426 -16.59 23.13 -3.62
C ASP A 426 -15.76 22.62 -2.43
N SER A 427 -14.64 21.94 -2.70
CA SER A 427 -13.71 21.49 -1.66
C SER A 427 -13.10 22.67 -0.88
N LEU A 428 -12.75 23.76 -1.55
CA LEU A 428 -12.20 24.96 -0.93
C LEU A 428 -13.20 25.61 0.04
N CYS A 429 -14.49 25.67 -0.33
CA CYS A 429 -15.56 26.16 0.54
C CYS A 429 -15.74 25.28 1.79
N ILE A 430 -15.69 23.95 1.63
CA ILE A 430 -15.75 23.00 2.75
C ILE A 430 -14.55 23.19 3.70
N LEU A 431 -13.33 23.36 3.17
CA LEU A 431 -12.16 23.63 3.99
C LEU A 431 -12.27 24.95 4.76
N ALA A 432 -12.85 25.98 4.13
CA ALA A 432 -13.08 27.28 4.75
C ALA A 432 -14.09 27.19 5.91
N SER A 433 -15.19 26.45 5.73
CA SER A 433 -16.16 26.23 6.81
C SER A 433 -15.56 25.47 7.98
N TRP A 434 -14.79 24.40 7.71
CA TRP A 434 -14.10 23.67 8.78
C TRP A 434 -13.05 24.51 9.49
N CYS A 435 -12.34 25.40 8.80
CA CYS A 435 -11.43 26.32 9.49
C CYS A 435 -12.17 27.19 10.50
N ALA A 436 -13.35 27.70 10.15
CA ALA A 436 -14.15 28.50 11.06
C ALA A 436 -14.66 27.68 12.26
N GLU A 437 -15.12 26.45 12.02
CA GLU A 437 -15.67 25.54 13.04
C GLU A 437 -14.60 24.98 13.99
N LEU A 438 -13.47 24.54 13.45
CA LEU A 438 -12.43 23.81 14.18
C LEU A 438 -11.44 24.74 14.89
N ARG A 439 -11.46 26.05 14.61
CA ARG A 439 -10.51 27.02 15.19
C ARG A 439 -10.43 26.99 16.71
N ASN A 440 -11.55 26.72 17.38
CA ASN A 440 -11.61 26.71 18.84
C ASN A 440 -11.23 25.34 19.45
N GLN A 441 -10.95 24.33 18.63
CA GLN A 441 -10.60 22.99 19.07
C GLN A 441 -9.09 22.79 19.00
N GLU A 442 -8.44 22.68 20.16
CA GLU A 442 -6.99 22.55 20.26
C GLU A 442 -6.44 21.34 19.49
N SER A 443 -7.18 20.22 19.49
CA SER A 443 -6.84 19.00 18.74
C SER A 443 -6.81 19.19 17.21
N ASN A 444 -7.45 20.25 16.68
CA ASN A 444 -7.52 20.53 15.25
C ASN A 444 -6.68 21.73 14.82
N ARG A 445 -5.95 22.38 15.75
CA ARG A 445 -5.14 23.57 15.46
C ARG A 445 -4.15 23.34 14.32
N ALA A 446 -3.55 22.15 14.28
CA ALA A 446 -2.59 21.75 13.26
C ALA A 446 -3.21 21.67 11.85
N LEU A 447 -4.42 21.11 11.74
CA LEU A 447 -5.16 21.02 10.48
C LEU A 447 -5.64 22.39 10.00
N VAL A 448 -6.19 23.21 10.92
CA VAL A 448 -6.61 24.59 10.62
C VAL A 448 -5.42 25.40 10.07
N HIS A 449 -4.24 25.20 10.65
CA HIS A 449 -3.01 25.83 10.16
C HIS A 449 -2.68 25.40 8.72
N LEU A 450 -2.66 24.09 8.44
CA LEU A 450 -2.39 23.59 7.09
C LEU A 450 -3.38 24.12 6.05
N ILE A 451 -4.66 24.15 6.39
CA ILE A 451 -5.69 24.70 5.50
C ILE A 451 -5.44 26.19 5.27
N SER A 452 -5.16 26.96 6.33
CA SER A 452 -4.86 28.39 6.20
C SER A 452 -3.62 28.63 5.35
N GLN A 453 -2.56 27.83 5.51
CA GLN A 453 -1.38 27.88 4.63
C GLN A 453 -1.75 27.60 3.18
N LEU A 454 -2.55 26.56 2.90
CA LEU A 454 -2.99 26.19 1.57
C LEU A 454 -3.78 27.32 0.89
N ILE A 455 -4.74 27.92 1.59
CA ILE A 455 -5.50 29.08 1.10
C ILE A 455 -4.55 30.28 0.86
N ASN A 456 -3.56 30.45 1.73
CA ASN A 456 -2.61 31.56 1.63
C ASN A 456 -1.60 31.44 0.50
N VAL A 457 -1.28 30.21 0.08
CA VAL A 457 -0.35 29.93 -1.01
C VAL A 457 -0.86 30.54 -2.33
N ASN A 458 -2.14 30.35 -2.64
CA ASN A 458 -2.69 30.66 -3.95
C ASN A 458 -3.68 31.85 -3.89
N ARG A 459 -3.39 32.91 -4.65
CA ARG A 459 -4.24 34.11 -4.73
C ARG A 459 -5.65 33.79 -5.19
N TYR A 460 -5.79 32.90 -6.18
CA TYR A 460 -7.10 32.59 -6.77
C TYR A 460 -8.00 31.87 -5.77
N PHE A 461 -7.45 31.11 -4.83
CA PHE A 461 -8.23 30.52 -3.74
C PHE A 461 -8.82 31.59 -2.83
N LYS A 462 -8.07 32.65 -2.54
CA LYS A 462 -8.59 33.78 -1.77
C LYS A 462 -9.70 34.51 -2.51
N GLU A 463 -9.50 34.77 -3.80
CA GLU A 463 -10.52 35.46 -4.62
C GLU A 463 -11.82 34.66 -4.69
N ALA A 464 -11.73 33.34 -4.91
CA ALA A 464 -12.90 32.48 -4.89
C ALA A 464 -13.61 32.46 -3.52
N LEU A 465 -12.86 32.51 -2.42
CA LEU A 465 -13.45 32.59 -1.09
C LEU A 465 -14.00 33.98 -0.74
N VAL A 466 -13.49 35.08 -1.31
CA VAL A 466 -14.08 36.42 -1.11
C VAL A 466 -15.49 36.46 -1.69
N GLU A 467 -15.69 35.87 -2.87
CA GLU A 467 -17.01 35.80 -3.52
C GLU A 467 -18.04 35.07 -2.66
N ASP A 468 -17.62 34.01 -1.96
CA ASP A 468 -18.51 33.11 -1.24
C ASP A 468 -18.59 33.38 0.28
N TYR A 469 -17.59 34.03 0.90
CA TYR A 469 -17.40 34.12 2.37
C TYR A 469 -16.98 35.51 2.90
N ASP A 470 -17.26 36.60 2.18
CA ASP A 470 -16.73 37.97 2.39
C ASP A 470 -16.49 38.39 3.87
N SER A 471 -17.43 38.14 4.79
CA SER A 471 -17.31 38.51 6.21
C SER A 471 -16.48 37.57 7.09
N THR A 472 -16.33 36.30 6.70
CA THR A 472 -15.61 35.27 7.50
C THR A 472 -14.18 35.01 7.02
N LEU A 473 -13.82 35.54 5.86
CA LEU A 473 -12.48 35.40 5.29
C LEU A 473 -11.35 35.82 6.25
N PRO A 474 -11.43 36.92 7.02
CA PRO A 474 -10.40 37.27 8.00
C PRO A 474 -10.23 36.21 9.10
N LEU A 475 -11.29 35.47 9.43
CA LEU A 475 -11.26 34.40 10.43
C LEU A 475 -10.58 33.15 9.88
N ILE A 476 -10.74 32.87 8.58
CA ILE A 476 -10.12 31.74 7.87
C ILE A 476 -8.64 32.01 7.58
N LEU A 477 -8.30 33.25 7.22
CA LEU A 477 -6.94 33.68 6.90
C LEU A 477 -6.08 33.97 8.15
N PHE A 478 -6.35 33.29 9.26
CA PHE A 478 -5.63 33.45 10.52
C PHE A 478 -4.12 33.49 10.27
N ARG A 479 -3.51 34.66 10.51
CA ARG A 479 -2.07 34.83 10.34
C ARG A 479 -1.39 34.25 11.57
N LEU A 480 -0.78 33.08 11.41
CA LEU A 480 0.24 32.66 12.35
C LEU A 480 1.48 33.58 12.19
N PRO A 481 2.15 33.96 13.30
CA PRO A 481 3.31 34.84 13.27
C PRO A 481 4.38 34.30 12.31
N SER A 482 4.93 35.18 11.48
CA SER A 482 5.75 34.87 10.30
C SER A 482 7.15 34.29 10.59
N LYS A 483 7.41 33.76 11.80
CA LYS A 483 8.68 33.15 12.18
C LYS A 483 8.68 31.62 12.06
N GLU A 484 7.78 31.07 11.24
CA GLU A 484 7.76 29.63 10.99
C GLU A 484 9.04 29.15 10.32
N ASN A 485 9.62 28.10 10.90
CA ASN A 485 10.69 27.34 10.28
C ASN A 485 10.18 26.75 8.95
N ARG A 486 10.83 27.09 7.83
CA ARG A 486 10.31 26.83 6.47
C ARG A 486 10.19 25.35 6.12
N GLU A 487 10.88 24.48 6.86
CA GLU A 487 10.95 23.05 6.57
C GLU A 487 9.59 22.33 6.69
N GLY A 488 8.65 22.86 7.49
CA GLY A 488 7.30 22.31 7.65
C GLY A 488 6.21 22.98 6.79
N CYS A 489 6.54 24.00 6.00
CA CYS A 489 5.51 24.81 5.33
C CYS A 489 5.10 24.23 3.97
N LEU A 490 3.80 24.20 3.68
CA LEU A 490 3.29 23.82 2.35
C LEU A 490 3.84 24.71 1.23
N GLN A 491 4.25 25.93 1.58
CA GLN A 491 4.86 26.88 0.64
C GLN A 491 6.06 26.30 -0.10
N LYS A 492 6.81 25.37 0.49
CA LYS A 492 7.95 24.73 -0.18
C LYS A 492 7.53 23.90 -1.40
N TYR A 493 6.34 23.32 -1.36
CA TYR A 493 5.79 22.51 -2.45
C TYR A 493 5.03 23.32 -3.49
N THR A 494 4.77 24.58 -3.20
CA THR A 494 4.03 25.50 -4.06
C THR A 494 4.87 26.71 -4.44
N CYS A 495 6.18 26.61 -4.23
CA CYS A 495 7.16 27.55 -4.74
C CYS A 495 7.55 27.13 -6.16
N ILE A 496 7.78 28.11 -7.03
CA ILE A 496 8.30 27.86 -8.37
C ILE A 496 9.81 27.70 -8.22
N THR A 497 10.34 26.52 -8.57
CA THR A 497 11.74 26.11 -8.35
C THR A 497 12.76 27.12 -8.89
N LEU A 498 12.46 27.77 -10.03
CA LEU A 498 13.27 28.84 -10.64
C LEU A 498 13.46 30.09 -9.75
N PHE A 499 12.68 30.23 -8.68
CA PHE A 499 12.72 31.36 -7.75
C PHE A 499 12.98 30.95 -6.30
N GLU A 500 13.50 29.74 -6.04
CA GLU A 500 13.85 29.31 -4.67
C GLU A 500 14.78 30.31 -3.95
N ASN A 501 15.68 30.94 -4.70
CA ASN A 501 16.61 31.97 -4.20
C ASN A 501 16.03 33.40 -4.18
N VAL A 502 14.81 33.59 -4.71
CA VAL A 502 14.14 34.90 -4.84
C VAL A 502 12.63 34.75 -4.54
N PRO A 503 12.26 34.33 -3.32
CA PRO A 503 10.87 34.03 -2.94
C PRO A 503 9.93 35.25 -2.96
N TYR A 504 10.48 36.44 -3.18
CA TYR A 504 9.71 37.66 -3.39
C TYR A 504 9.20 37.81 -4.82
N LEU A 505 9.74 37.06 -5.79
CA LEU A 505 9.31 37.09 -7.17
C LEU A 505 8.13 36.13 -7.38
N ARG A 506 7.02 36.64 -7.90
CA ARG A 506 5.85 35.85 -8.32
C ARG A 506 5.69 35.92 -9.83
N ARG A 507 5.45 34.77 -10.45
CA ARG A 507 5.16 34.66 -11.89
C ARG A 507 3.65 34.69 -12.14
N TYR A 508 3.23 35.45 -13.13
CA TYR A 508 1.85 35.55 -13.59
C TYR A 508 1.82 35.22 -15.07
N ARG A 509 0.76 34.54 -15.52
CA ARG A 509 0.49 34.36 -16.94
C ARG A 509 -0.74 35.20 -17.31
N ILE A 510 -0.55 36.23 -18.13
CA ILE A 510 -1.64 37.10 -18.58
C ILE A 510 -1.63 37.05 -20.11
N ASN A 511 -2.74 36.61 -20.71
CA ASN A 511 -2.90 36.48 -22.17
C ASN A 511 -1.74 35.70 -22.83
N GLY A 512 -1.39 34.55 -22.24
CA GLY A 512 -0.33 33.68 -22.75
C GLY A 512 1.11 34.14 -22.46
N LYS A 513 1.33 35.38 -21.98
CA LYS A 513 2.66 35.93 -21.65
C LYS A 513 2.98 35.79 -20.16
N TYR A 514 4.25 35.57 -19.85
CA TYR A 514 4.72 35.47 -18.46
C TYR A 514 5.25 36.81 -17.95
N PHE A 515 4.85 37.16 -16.72
CA PHE A 515 5.27 38.34 -15.99
C PHE A 515 5.86 37.91 -14.66
N ILE A 516 6.88 38.62 -14.18
CA ILE A 516 7.49 38.37 -12.87
C ILE A 516 7.43 39.69 -12.10
N THR A 517 6.91 39.67 -10.87
CA THR A 517 6.87 40.88 -10.01
C THR A 517 7.38 40.58 -8.61
N SER A 518 8.06 41.55 -7.99
CA SER A 518 8.51 41.49 -6.60
C SER A 518 7.39 41.94 -5.64
N ARG A 519 7.31 41.31 -4.47
CA ARG A 519 6.31 41.51 -3.39
C ARG A 519 5.93 42.95 -3.00
N LEU A 520 6.60 43.99 -3.49
CA LEU A 520 6.47 45.38 -3.03
C LEU A 520 5.60 46.31 -3.89
N GLN A 521 5.17 45.91 -5.09
CA GLN A 521 4.23 46.75 -5.85
C GLN A 521 2.78 46.39 -5.49
N ARG A 522 2.05 47.37 -4.93
CA ARG A 522 0.58 47.38 -4.97
C ARG A 522 0.17 47.15 -6.42
N TRP A 523 -0.69 46.15 -6.58
CA TRP A 523 -1.37 45.65 -7.77
C TRP A 523 -1.38 46.58 -9.00
N PRO A 524 -1.14 46.08 -10.23
CA PRO A 524 -1.66 46.76 -11.40
C PRO A 524 -3.19 46.71 -11.33
N PRO A 525 -3.90 47.84 -11.48
CA PRO A 525 -5.36 47.84 -11.51
C PRO A 525 -5.85 46.97 -12.68
N MET A 526 -6.80 46.08 -12.40
CA MET A 526 -7.41 45.13 -13.35
C MET A 526 -8.29 45.81 -14.41
N SER A 527 -8.26 47.14 -14.54
CA SER A 527 -9.08 47.83 -15.54
C SER A 527 -8.46 47.61 -16.93
N THR A 528 -9.26 47.06 -17.83
CA THR A 528 -8.95 46.79 -19.25
C THR A 528 -8.69 48.06 -20.09
N LYS A 529 -8.55 49.23 -19.46
CA LYS A 529 -8.17 50.46 -20.16
C LYS A 529 -6.66 50.49 -20.33
N ARG A 530 -6.21 50.20 -21.57
CA ARG A 530 -4.87 50.42 -22.14
C ARG A 530 -3.91 51.11 -21.15
N LEU A 531 -3.21 50.31 -20.36
CA LEU A 531 -2.05 50.77 -19.60
C LEU A 531 -0.96 51.19 -20.60
N ARG A 532 -0.77 52.50 -20.76
CA ARG A 532 0.49 53.04 -21.28
C ARG A 532 1.51 52.87 -20.15
N TYR A 533 2.45 51.95 -20.32
CA TYR A 533 3.52 51.72 -19.37
C TYR A 533 4.43 52.95 -19.32
N SER A 534 4.50 53.57 -18.14
CA SER A 534 5.55 54.52 -17.77
C SER A 534 6.80 53.75 -17.36
N SER A 535 7.95 54.23 -17.82
CA SER A 535 9.28 53.63 -17.79
C SER A 535 9.95 53.66 -16.42
N SER A 536 9.33 53.11 -15.38
CA SER A 536 10.03 52.87 -14.11
C SER A 536 9.44 51.67 -13.34
N GLY A 537 10.14 50.53 -13.39
CA GLY A 537 10.06 49.49 -12.36
C GLY A 537 9.55 48.09 -12.72
N LEU A 538 9.37 47.74 -14.00
CA LEU A 538 9.03 46.37 -14.42
C LEU A 538 10.12 45.78 -15.32
N TYR A 539 10.84 44.78 -14.80
CA TYR A 539 11.76 44.00 -15.62
C TYR A 539 10.96 42.96 -16.43
N THR A 540 10.87 43.19 -17.74
CA THR A 540 10.38 42.16 -18.67
C THR A 540 11.56 41.25 -18.99
N VAL A 541 11.60 40.05 -18.38
CA VAL A 541 12.58 39.03 -18.77
C VAL A 541 12.02 38.32 -20.01
N LEU A 542 12.51 38.71 -21.18
CA LEU A 542 12.30 37.95 -22.41
C LEU A 542 13.18 36.71 -22.36
N VAL A 543 12.59 35.58 -21.95
CA VAL A 543 13.25 34.27 -22.11
C VAL A 543 13.07 33.86 -23.57
N GLY A 544 14.13 34.03 -24.36
CA GLY A 544 14.24 33.46 -25.70
C GLY A 544 14.19 31.93 -25.63
N ARG A 545 13.49 31.31 -26.58
CA ARG A 545 13.38 29.85 -26.70
C ARG A 545 14.72 29.21 -27.06
#